data_AF-A0A2M8YCI3-F1
#
_entry.id   AF-A0A2M8YCI3-F1
#
_cell.length_a   1.000
_cell.length_b   1.000
_cell.length_c   1.000
_cell.angle_alpha   90.00
_cell.angle_beta   90.00
_cell.angle_gamma   90.00
#
_symmetry.space_group_name_H-M   'P 1'
#
loop_
_entity.id
_entity.type
_entity.pdbx_description
1 polymer ?
#
loop_
_entity_poly.entity_id
_entity_poly.type
_entity_poly.pdbx_seq_one_letter_code
_entity_poly.pdbx_strand_id
1 'polypeptide(L)'
;MKKAAKITSSVATAPKHANRKTGAAQAHQDTRSNRKLTLTRIAVSDVGDTKKALIAAIRAVGLPGNPANVARVQELRDEFDAARRHRRLNQVNAKTTKAISALPAPTGGPAIRLPLGTPATRLIELRRRTVTHYAQQVFRNGASGGTKFTVGFADRTSDVIYTTNLDRNYDVYRGAYKGWGANVDLHQICVPADWRLRVERKGLALLGGLMTLDALQIEAPAGIELYAAVWASQGRGYAVNTDRGFIAVADSASFHSDTAEGAISGLLRKGRSAPTRAATIADMKSAVNAFIAKYTSYDIDVSLDDARRSGSCEYGISSWCASVGIDIRRAQVPMVELLEGFRCMPQTEVRRAVLGAVKRAKRLNRLPTTLDRNQTKV
;
A
#
# COMPACT_ATOMS: atom_id res chain seq x y z
N MET A 1 62.47 -27.70 63.75
CA MET A 1 62.21 -27.70 65.20
C MET A 1 60.95 -26.89 65.49
N LYS A 2 60.14 -27.36 66.45
CA LYS A 2 58.84 -26.82 66.96
C LYS A 2 57.61 -27.13 66.11
N LYS A 3 56.49 -27.60 66.66
CA LYS A 3 56.16 -28.45 67.82
C LYS A 3 54.73 -28.91 67.53
N ALA A 4 54.44 -30.20 67.65
CA ALA A 4 53.13 -30.78 67.40
C ALA A 4 52.09 -30.30 68.44
N ALA A 5 50.89 -29.97 67.98
CA ALA A 5 49.70 -29.83 68.81
C ALA A 5 48.67 -30.87 68.34
N LYS A 6 48.52 -31.91 69.16
CA LYS A 6 47.60 -33.03 69.01
C LYS A 6 46.25 -32.60 69.57
N ILE A 7 45.29 -32.29 68.72
CA ILE A 7 43.90 -32.02 69.12
C ILE A 7 43.11 -33.32 68.97
N THR A 8 42.77 -33.92 70.10
CA THR A 8 41.86 -35.06 70.22
C THR A 8 40.43 -34.59 69.99
N SER A 9 39.83 -34.96 68.84
CA SER A 9 38.39 -34.80 68.60
C SER A 9 37.63 -35.99 69.18
N SER A 10 36.81 -35.74 70.19
CA SER A 10 35.89 -36.73 70.75
C SER A 10 34.74 -36.97 69.77
N VAL A 11 34.66 -38.17 69.23
CA VAL A 11 33.53 -38.65 68.44
C VAL A 11 32.36 -38.89 69.39
N ALA A 12 31.42 -37.95 69.42
CA ALA A 12 30.11 -38.13 70.05
C ALA A 12 29.17 -38.80 69.03
N THR A 13 28.89 -40.08 69.26
CA THR A 13 27.96 -40.89 68.47
C THR A 13 26.52 -40.43 68.76
N ALA A 14 25.98 -39.57 67.91
CA ALA A 14 24.59 -39.12 67.99
C ALA A 14 23.60 -40.25 67.56
N PRO A 15 22.42 -40.36 68.20
CA PRO A 15 21.49 -41.46 67.96
C PRO A 15 20.86 -41.39 66.57
N LYS A 16 21.27 -42.33 65.70
CA LYS A 16 20.81 -42.53 64.32
C LYS A 16 19.44 -43.24 64.21
N HIS A 17 18.44 -42.93 65.03
CA HIS A 17 17.12 -43.58 64.90
C HIS A 17 15.95 -42.66 65.29
N ALA A 18 15.69 -41.61 64.50
CA ALA A 18 14.41 -40.88 64.59
C ALA A 18 13.91 -40.23 63.28
N ASN A 19 14.74 -40.08 62.23
CA ASN A 19 14.40 -39.19 61.11
C ASN A 19 13.96 -39.89 59.79
N ARG A 20 13.65 -41.19 59.82
CA ARG A 20 13.24 -41.94 58.61
C ARG A 20 11.74 -41.85 58.29
N LYS A 21 10.88 -41.62 59.28
CA LYS A 21 9.42 -41.51 59.08
C LYS A 21 8.99 -40.14 58.52
N THR A 22 9.73 -39.08 58.83
CA THR A 22 9.49 -37.71 58.33
C THR A 22 9.82 -37.56 56.85
N GLY A 23 10.90 -38.19 56.35
CA GLY A 23 11.29 -38.10 54.94
C GLY A 23 10.30 -38.72 53.94
N ALA A 24 9.64 -39.83 54.31
CA ALA A 24 8.66 -40.48 53.43
C ALA A 24 7.36 -39.66 53.28
N ALA A 25 6.91 -39.01 54.35
CA ALA A 25 5.75 -38.12 54.31
C ALA A 25 6.03 -36.86 53.46
N GLN A 26 7.23 -36.28 53.60
CA GLN A 26 7.67 -35.13 52.81
C GLN A 26 7.71 -35.46 51.31
N ALA A 27 8.31 -36.60 50.93
CA ALA A 27 8.40 -37.03 49.52
C ALA A 27 7.01 -37.29 48.89
N HIS A 28 6.06 -37.81 49.65
CA HIS A 28 4.66 -37.96 49.21
C HIS A 28 3.95 -36.62 49.03
N GLN A 29 4.27 -35.61 49.84
CA GLN A 29 3.70 -34.28 49.72
C GLN A 29 4.25 -33.53 48.49
N ASP A 30 5.56 -33.63 48.24
CA ASP A 30 6.21 -33.01 47.09
C ASP A 30 5.73 -33.59 45.76
N THR A 31 5.58 -34.92 45.68
CA THR A 31 5.03 -35.59 44.49
C THR A 31 3.58 -35.19 44.22
N ARG A 32 2.76 -35.02 45.28
CA ARG A 32 1.38 -34.55 45.15
C ARG A 32 1.30 -33.08 44.69
N SER A 33 2.18 -32.22 45.21
CA SER A 33 2.28 -30.81 44.82
C SER A 33 2.70 -30.64 43.37
N ASN A 34 3.75 -31.36 42.94
CA ASN A 34 4.21 -31.35 41.56
C ASN A 34 3.15 -31.87 40.59
N ARG A 35 2.45 -32.95 40.94
CA ARG A 35 1.34 -33.46 40.12
C ARG A 35 0.25 -32.40 39.92
N LYS A 36 -0.13 -31.68 40.98
CA LYS A 36 -1.14 -30.61 40.89
C LYS A 36 -0.68 -29.50 39.94
N LEU A 37 0.54 -28.99 40.10
CA LEU A 37 1.10 -27.95 39.24
C LEU A 37 1.15 -28.37 37.76
N THR A 38 1.54 -29.62 37.49
CA THR A 38 1.61 -30.15 36.12
C THR A 38 0.23 -30.23 35.46
N LEU A 39 -0.80 -30.72 36.18
CA LEU A 39 -2.17 -30.76 35.65
C LEU A 39 -2.73 -29.34 35.43
N THR A 40 -2.42 -28.39 36.33
CA THR A 40 -2.76 -26.97 36.16
C THR A 40 -2.11 -26.37 34.90
N ARG A 41 -0.84 -26.69 34.61
CA ARG A 41 -0.18 -26.23 33.38
C ARG A 41 -0.84 -26.77 32.12
N ILE A 42 -1.25 -28.04 32.12
CA ILE A 42 -1.98 -28.63 30.99
C ILE A 42 -3.34 -27.96 30.81
N ALA A 43 -4.06 -27.68 31.90
CA ALA A 43 -5.37 -27.03 31.86
C ALA A 43 -5.31 -25.65 31.18
N VAL A 44 -4.25 -24.87 31.40
CA VAL A 44 -4.05 -23.53 30.82
C VAL A 44 -3.54 -23.55 29.36
N SER A 45 -3.02 -24.69 28.90
CA SER A 45 -2.47 -24.81 27.55
C SER A 45 -3.54 -25.05 26.46
N ASP A 46 -3.25 -24.64 25.21
CA ASP A 46 -4.11 -24.82 24.02
C ASP A 46 -4.21 -26.28 23.51
N VAL A 47 -4.02 -27.27 24.39
CA VAL A 47 -4.26 -28.67 24.05
C VAL A 47 -5.75 -28.85 23.79
N GLY A 48 -6.13 -29.33 22.60
CA GLY A 48 -7.55 -29.45 22.21
C GLY A 48 -8.45 -30.15 23.25
N ASP A 49 -9.74 -29.85 23.24
CA ASP A 49 -10.70 -30.24 24.30
C ASP A 49 -11.14 -31.71 24.28
N THR A 50 -10.63 -32.49 23.32
CA THR A 50 -10.99 -33.91 23.24
C THR A 50 -10.31 -34.71 24.35
N LYS A 51 -11.04 -35.69 24.90
CA LYS A 51 -10.50 -36.65 25.89
C LYS A 51 -9.20 -37.30 25.41
N LYS A 52 -9.09 -37.60 24.11
CA LYS A 52 -7.89 -38.17 23.49
C LYS A 52 -6.70 -37.23 23.52
N ALA A 53 -6.90 -35.94 23.20
CA ALA A 53 -5.84 -34.93 23.26
C ALA A 53 -5.34 -34.69 24.69
N LEU A 54 -6.27 -34.65 25.66
CA LEU A 54 -5.92 -34.53 27.08
C LEU A 54 -5.11 -35.73 27.59
N ILE A 55 -5.53 -36.96 27.23
CA ILE A 55 -4.77 -38.17 27.58
C ILE A 55 -3.36 -38.12 27.00
N ALA A 56 -3.20 -37.70 25.74
CA ALA A 56 -1.90 -37.57 25.11
C ALA A 56 -1.01 -36.53 25.83
N ALA A 57 -1.56 -35.36 26.16
CA ALA A 57 -0.83 -34.31 26.88
C ALA A 57 -0.43 -34.72 28.30
N ILE A 58 -1.30 -35.43 29.03
CA ILE A 58 -1.01 -35.95 30.38
C ILE A 58 0.11 -37.00 30.32
N ARG A 59 0.10 -37.89 29.31
CA ARG A 59 1.16 -38.88 29.12
C ARG A 59 2.49 -38.25 28.74
N ALA A 60 2.48 -37.18 27.93
CA ALA A 60 3.69 -36.47 27.51
C ALA A 60 4.47 -35.86 28.68
N VAL A 61 3.81 -35.54 29.80
CA VAL A 61 4.45 -35.01 31.02
C VAL A 61 4.75 -36.10 32.06
N GLY A 62 4.68 -37.38 31.68
CA GLY A 62 5.01 -38.52 32.55
C GLY A 62 3.93 -38.90 33.56
N LEU A 63 2.70 -38.38 33.43
CA LEU A 63 1.57 -38.74 34.29
C LEU A 63 0.71 -39.82 33.62
N PRO A 64 0.05 -40.71 34.39
CA PRO A 64 -0.84 -41.70 33.83
C PRO A 64 -2.08 -41.01 33.22
N GLY A 65 -2.38 -41.30 31.96
CA GLY A 65 -3.57 -40.80 31.26
C GLY A 65 -4.88 -41.47 31.70
N ASN A 66 -5.07 -41.68 33.01
CA ASN A 66 -6.25 -42.30 33.58
C ASN A 66 -7.44 -41.31 33.64
N PRO A 67 -8.69 -41.80 33.76
CA PRO A 67 -9.87 -40.94 33.78
C PRO A 67 -9.87 -39.87 34.87
N ALA A 68 -9.29 -40.17 36.05
CA ALA A 68 -9.21 -39.23 37.17
C ALA A 68 -8.36 -37.99 36.85
N ASN A 69 -7.20 -38.16 36.19
CA ASN A 69 -6.37 -37.04 35.78
C ASN A 69 -7.03 -36.21 34.68
N VAL A 70 -7.73 -36.86 33.73
CA VAL A 70 -8.45 -36.16 32.68
C VAL A 70 -9.59 -35.32 33.25
N ALA A 71 -10.40 -35.89 34.15
CA ALA A 71 -11.47 -35.19 34.84
C ALA A 71 -10.93 -33.98 35.63
N ARG A 72 -9.79 -34.14 36.32
CA ARG A 72 -9.18 -33.04 37.06
C ARG A 72 -8.68 -31.91 36.15
N VAL A 73 -8.16 -32.23 34.96
CA VAL A 73 -7.75 -31.20 33.98
C VAL A 73 -8.97 -30.45 33.44
N GLN A 74 -10.07 -31.15 33.18
CA GLN A 74 -11.34 -30.53 32.76
C GLN A 74 -11.91 -29.61 33.84
N GLU A 75 -11.97 -30.08 35.09
CA GLU A 75 -12.39 -29.27 36.24
C GLU A 75 -11.52 -28.01 36.40
N LEU A 76 -10.19 -28.15 36.28
CA LEU A 76 -9.27 -27.01 36.31
C LEU A 76 -9.52 -26.04 35.15
N ARG A 77 -9.87 -26.53 33.95
CA ARG A 77 -10.26 -25.67 32.82
C ARG A 77 -11.53 -24.89 33.12
N ASP A 78 -12.55 -25.57 33.66
CA ASP A 78 -13.80 -24.93 34.05
C ASP A 78 -13.57 -23.88 35.14
N GLU A 79 -12.72 -24.17 36.13
CA GLU A 79 -12.27 -23.22 37.15
C GLU A 79 -11.55 -22.01 36.51
N PHE A 80 -10.63 -22.23 35.57
CA PHE A 80 -9.93 -21.15 34.86
C PHE A 80 -10.87 -20.30 34.01
N ASP A 81 -11.80 -20.92 33.29
CA ASP A 81 -12.77 -20.22 32.46
C ASP A 81 -13.78 -19.45 33.31
N ALA A 82 -14.24 -20.02 34.42
CA ALA A 82 -15.02 -19.29 35.41
C ALA A 82 -14.24 -18.09 35.97
N ALA A 83 -13.00 -18.29 36.40
CA ALA A 83 -12.14 -17.21 36.90
C ALA A 83 -11.88 -16.14 35.82
N ARG A 84 -11.73 -16.53 34.55
CA ARG A 84 -11.54 -15.62 33.42
C ARG A 84 -12.81 -14.81 33.15
N ARG A 85 -13.98 -15.45 33.15
CA ARG A 85 -15.30 -14.79 33.02
C ARG A 85 -15.54 -13.80 34.16
N HIS A 86 -15.18 -14.17 35.39
CA HIS A 86 -15.36 -13.35 36.58
C HIS A 86 -14.17 -12.44 36.92
N ARG A 87 -13.11 -12.39 36.08
CA ARG A 87 -11.87 -11.66 36.40
C ARG A 87 -12.12 -10.21 36.78
N ARG A 88 -12.98 -9.51 36.02
CA ARG A 88 -13.31 -8.10 36.28
C ARG A 88 -14.09 -7.93 37.58
N LEU A 89 -15.04 -8.83 37.86
CA LEU A 89 -15.81 -8.83 39.11
C LEU A 89 -14.89 -9.09 40.31
N ASN A 90 -14.02 -10.11 40.22
CA ASN A 90 -13.05 -10.44 41.25
C ASN A 90 -12.06 -9.29 41.50
N GLN A 91 -11.61 -8.60 40.46
CA GLN A 91 -10.74 -7.42 40.59
C GLN A 91 -11.44 -6.24 41.28
N VAL A 92 -12.73 -6.03 41.00
CA VAL A 92 -13.50 -4.97 41.65
C VAL A 92 -13.77 -5.35 43.11
N ASN A 93 -14.20 -6.58 43.38
CA ASN A 93 -14.44 -7.09 44.74
C ASN A 93 -13.17 -7.09 45.60
N ALA A 94 -11.99 -7.29 45.02
CA ALA A 94 -10.71 -7.17 45.74
C ALA A 94 -10.38 -5.72 46.14
N LYS A 95 -11.00 -4.72 45.50
CA LYS A 95 -10.78 -3.29 45.76
C LYS A 95 -11.89 -2.63 46.57
N THR A 96 -13.01 -3.31 46.78
CA THR A 96 -14.17 -2.79 47.51
C THR A 96 -14.36 -3.55 48.81
N THR A 97 -14.65 -2.84 49.90
CA THR A 97 -14.94 -3.45 51.21
C THR A 97 -16.24 -4.24 51.25
N LYS A 98 -17.19 -3.93 50.35
CA LYS A 98 -18.43 -4.68 50.16
C LYS A 98 -18.35 -5.46 48.85
N ALA A 99 -18.59 -6.76 48.92
CA ALA A 99 -18.64 -7.60 47.73
C ALA A 99 -19.84 -7.20 46.87
N ILE A 100 -19.59 -7.01 45.58
CA ILE A 100 -20.60 -6.75 44.56
C ILE A 100 -20.99 -8.10 43.95
N SER A 101 -22.29 -8.35 43.81
CA SER A 101 -22.83 -9.60 43.26
C SER A 101 -22.72 -9.68 41.73
N ALA A 102 -22.80 -8.54 41.04
CA ALA A 102 -22.66 -8.46 39.59
C ALA A 102 -22.15 -7.07 39.17
N LEU A 103 -21.33 -7.03 38.10
CA LEU A 103 -21.01 -5.76 37.45
C LEU A 103 -22.18 -5.33 36.57
N PRO A 104 -22.47 -4.02 36.46
CA PRO A 104 -23.43 -3.53 35.48
C PRO A 104 -23.02 -4.03 34.08
N ALA A 105 -24.03 -4.38 33.27
CA ALA A 105 -23.80 -4.81 31.91
C ALA A 105 -22.96 -3.75 31.18
N PRO A 106 -21.89 -4.13 30.46
CA PRO A 106 -21.08 -3.15 29.75
C PRO A 106 -21.97 -2.39 28.77
N THR A 107 -22.06 -1.07 28.95
CA THR A 107 -22.85 -0.16 28.09
C THR A 107 -22.16 0.15 26.76
N GLY A 108 -21.09 -0.58 26.42
CA GLY A 108 -20.36 -0.45 25.15
C GLY A 108 -20.77 -1.50 24.14
N GLY A 109 -20.49 -1.24 22.86
CA GLY A 109 -20.68 -2.23 21.79
C GLY A 109 -19.95 -3.55 22.09
N PRO A 110 -20.34 -4.65 21.42
CA PRO A 110 -19.74 -5.96 21.62
C PRO A 110 -18.22 -5.88 21.47
N ALA A 111 -17.48 -6.53 22.39
CA ALA A 111 -16.03 -6.56 22.33
C ALA A 111 -15.57 -7.06 20.96
N ILE A 112 -14.86 -6.21 20.21
CA ILE A 112 -14.29 -6.58 18.91
C ILE A 112 -13.28 -7.70 19.16
N ARG A 113 -13.67 -8.93 18.84
CA ARG A 113 -12.76 -10.07 18.91
C ARG A 113 -11.81 -9.97 17.74
N LEU A 114 -10.55 -9.66 18.04
CA LEU A 114 -9.49 -9.76 17.04
C LEU A 114 -9.41 -11.21 16.54
N PRO A 115 -9.05 -11.43 15.26
CA PRO A 115 -8.89 -12.77 14.70
C PRO A 115 -7.98 -13.65 15.56
N LEU A 116 -8.13 -14.97 15.51
CA LEU A 116 -7.24 -15.87 16.24
C LEU A 116 -5.78 -15.68 15.79
N GLY A 117 -4.82 -15.93 16.71
CA GLY A 117 -3.38 -15.82 16.45
C GLY A 117 -2.69 -14.66 17.19
N THR A 118 -1.36 -14.63 17.09
CA THR A 118 -0.53 -13.57 17.71
C THR A 118 -0.69 -12.23 16.98
N PRO A 119 -0.42 -11.08 17.63
CA PRO A 119 -0.41 -9.79 16.94
C PRO A 119 0.47 -9.76 15.68
N ALA A 120 1.61 -10.42 15.71
CA ALA A 120 2.51 -10.55 14.56
C ALA A 120 1.85 -11.33 13.40
N THR A 121 1.23 -12.48 13.70
CA THR A 121 0.50 -13.29 12.70
C THR A 121 -0.63 -12.49 12.04
N ARG A 122 -1.40 -11.74 12.84
CA ARG A 122 -2.50 -10.89 12.33
C ARG A 122 -1.98 -9.77 11.44
N LEU A 123 -0.85 -9.16 11.79
CA LEU A 123 -0.24 -8.10 11.00
C LEU A 123 0.27 -8.63 9.66
N ILE A 124 0.91 -9.81 9.67
CA ILE A 124 1.34 -10.51 8.46
C ILE A 124 0.13 -10.80 7.56
N GLU A 125 -0.94 -11.35 8.11
CA GLU A 125 -2.15 -11.67 7.36
C GLU A 125 -2.82 -10.42 6.79
N LEU A 126 -2.89 -9.33 7.56
CA LEU A 126 -3.38 -8.05 7.07
C LEU A 126 -2.54 -7.55 5.89
N ARG A 127 -1.20 -7.62 5.98
CA ARG A 127 -0.30 -7.22 4.89
C ARG A 127 -0.55 -8.04 3.63
N ARG A 128 -0.66 -9.37 3.76
CA ARG A 128 -0.96 -10.26 2.63
C ARG A 128 -2.28 -9.88 1.97
N ARG A 129 -3.35 -9.69 2.77
CA ARG A 129 -4.67 -9.28 2.27
C ARG A 129 -4.62 -7.96 1.53
N THR A 130 -3.92 -6.95 2.07
CA THR A 130 -3.77 -5.65 1.42
C THR A 130 -3.07 -5.79 0.07
N VAL A 131 -1.93 -6.48 0.01
CA VAL A 131 -1.19 -6.68 -1.26
C VAL A 131 -2.03 -7.44 -2.28
N THR A 132 -2.69 -8.52 -1.85
CA THR A 132 -3.61 -9.29 -2.71
C THR A 132 -4.76 -8.41 -3.24
N HIS A 133 -5.33 -7.55 -2.40
CA HIS A 133 -6.41 -6.65 -2.81
C HIS A 133 -6.00 -5.72 -3.95
N TYR A 134 -4.82 -5.08 -3.84
CA TYR A 134 -4.31 -4.23 -4.92
C TYR A 134 -3.99 -5.02 -6.20
N ALA A 135 -3.43 -6.23 -6.05
CA ALA A 135 -3.18 -7.09 -7.19
C ALA A 135 -4.48 -7.50 -7.91
N GLN A 136 -5.53 -7.80 -7.16
CA GLN A 136 -6.86 -8.13 -7.71
C GLN A 136 -7.53 -6.96 -8.42
N GLN A 137 -7.28 -5.73 -7.99
CA GLN A 137 -7.84 -4.52 -8.61
C GLN A 137 -7.24 -4.23 -9.98
N VAL A 138 -5.95 -4.53 -10.18
CA VAL A 138 -5.21 -4.11 -11.38
C VAL A 138 -4.98 -5.23 -12.38
N PHE A 139 -4.71 -6.45 -11.92
CA PHE A 139 -4.36 -7.55 -12.80
C PHE A 139 -5.56 -8.45 -13.07
N ARG A 140 -5.61 -8.98 -14.29
CA ARG A 140 -6.58 -10.01 -14.66
C ARG A 140 -6.39 -11.22 -13.76
N ASN A 141 -7.50 -11.65 -13.19
CA ASN A 141 -7.61 -12.84 -12.37
C ASN A 141 -8.94 -13.52 -12.66
N GLY A 142 -9.08 -14.76 -12.23
CA GLY A 142 -10.31 -15.55 -12.35
C GLY A 142 -10.27 -16.53 -13.51
N ALA A 143 -9.20 -17.31 -13.66
CA ALA A 143 -9.20 -18.41 -14.61
C ALA A 143 -10.31 -19.44 -14.28
N SER A 144 -10.71 -20.26 -15.26
CA SER A 144 -11.88 -21.14 -15.13
C SER A 144 -11.79 -22.15 -13.98
N GLY A 145 -10.58 -22.54 -13.60
CA GLY A 145 -10.29 -23.42 -12.47
C GLY A 145 -10.09 -22.69 -11.14
N GLY A 146 -10.24 -21.37 -11.13
CA GLY A 146 -10.04 -20.47 -9.99
C GLY A 146 -8.68 -19.76 -10.01
N THR A 147 -8.47 -18.92 -9.00
CA THR A 147 -7.24 -18.12 -8.83
C THR A 147 -6.66 -18.32 -7.45
N LYS A 148 -5.34 -18.33 -7.34
CA LYS A 148 -4.63 -18.39 -6.06
C LYS A 148 -3.56 -17.31 -5.97
N PHE A 149 -3.59 -16.54 -4.89
CA PHE A 149 -2.57 -15.56 -4.55
C PHE A 149 -1.69 -16.07 -3.41
N THR A 150 -0.37 -16.01 -3.60
CA THR A 150 0.62 -16.26 -2.57
C THR A 150 1.47 -15.03 -2.39
N VAL A 151 1.46 -14.45 -1.18
CA VAL A 151 2.23 -13.25 -0.85
C VAL A 151 3.34 -13.59 0.15
N GLY A 152 4.58 -13.46 -0.31
CA GLY A 152 5.81 -13.54 0.47
C GLY A 152 6.38 -12.17 0.82
N PHE A 153 7.36 -12.14 1.72
CA PHE A 153 8.07 -10.92 2.10
C PHE A 153 9.56 -11.05 1.78
N ALA A 154 10.10 -10.09 1.03
CA ALA A 154 11.49 -10.03 0.64
C ALA A 154 12.34 -9.35 1.72
N ASP A 155 13.53 -9.90 1.97
CA ASP A 155 14.56 -9.27 2.81
C ASP A 155 15.42 -8.27 2.01
N ARG A 156 15.51 -8.46 0.68
CA ARG A 156 16.30 -7.62 -0.23
C ARG A 156 15.44 -7.13 -1.39
N THR A 157 15.70 -5.92 -1.87
CA THR A 157 14.99 -5.34 -3.03
C THR A 157 15.17 -6.17 -4.31
N SER A 158 16.28 -6.92 -4.45
CA SER A 158 16.51 -7.85 -5.58
C SER A 158 15.50 -8.99 -5.66
N ASP A 159 14.87 -9.33 -4.53
CA ASP A 159 13.97 -10.47 -4.39
C ASP A 159 12.49 -10.03 -4.52
N VAL A 160 12.25 -8.72 -4.69
CA VAL A 160 10.93 -8.15 -4.97
C VAL A 160 10.54 -8.50 -6.41
N ILE A 161 9.42 -9.21 -6.55
CA ILE A 161 8.95 -9.73 -7.82
C ILE A 161 7.45 -10.06 -7.79
N TYR A 162 6.80 -10.00 -8.94
CA TYR A 162 5.48 -10.57 -9.17
C TYR A 162 5.53 -11.44 -10.43
N THR A 163 5.30 -12.74 -10.25
CA THR A 163 5.12 -13.69 -11.34
C THR A 163 3.75 -14.35 -11.31
N THR A 164 3.33 -14.85 -12.47
CA THR A 164 2.09 -15.61 -12.64
C THR A 164 2.41 -16.89 -13.39
N ASN A 165 1.94 -18.01 -12.86
CA ASN A 165 2.00 -19.31 -13.53
C ASN A 165 0.58 -19.80 -13.81
N LEU A 166 0.43 -20.61 -14.86
CA LEU A 166 -0.81 -21.33 -15.12
C LEU A 166 -0.64 -22.78 -14.67
N ASP A 167 -1.61 -23.26 -13.91
CA ASP A 167 -1.72 -24.64 -13.47
C ASP A 167 -3.06 -25.24 -13.92
N ARG A 168 -3.31 -26.52 -13.63
CA ARG A 168 -4.55 -27.22 -13.97
C ARG A 168 -5.25 -27.77 -12.74
N ASN A 169 -6.55 -27.52 -12.65
CA ASN A 169 -7.44 -28.10 -11.66
C ASN A 169 -8.41 -29.07 -12.36
N TYR A 170 -8.32 -30.35 -11.99
CA TYR A 170 -9.11 -31.44 -12.58
C TYR A 170 -10.42 -31.71 -11.83
N ASP A 171 -10.65 -31.02 -10.70
CA ASP A 171 -11.82 -31.22 -9.82
C ASP A 171 -12.96 -30.23 -10.10
N VAL A 172 -12.76 -29.30 -11.04
CA VAL A 172 -13.70 -28.21 -11.34
C VAL A 172 -14.93 -28.74 -12.09
N TYR A 173 -14.70 -29.55 -13.11
CA TYR A 173 -15.77 -30.06 -13.98
C TYR A 173 -16.39 -31.35 -13.42
N ARG A 174 -17.70 -31.50 -13.61
CA ARG A 174 -18.49 -32.68 -13.19
C ARG A 174 -19.21 -33.31 -14.39
N GLY A 175 -19.84 -34.47 -14.18
CA GLY A 175 -20.59 -35.18 -15.24
C GLY A 175 -19.69 -35.65 -16.37
N ALA A 176 -20.12 -35.44 -17.62
CA ALA A 176 -19.40 -35.87 -18.83
C ALA A 176 -18.00 -35.23 -18.98
N TYR A 177 -17.76 -34.09 -18.32
CA TYR A 177 -16.48 -33.37 -18.36
C TYR A 177 -15.63 -33.62 -17.10
N LYS A 178 -16.01 -34.55 -16.23
CA LYS A 178 -15.22 -34.90 -15.04
C LYS A 178 -13.82 -35.35 -15.45
N GLY A 179 -12.80 -34.82 -14.80
CA GLY A 179 -11.39 -35.10 -15.12
C GLY A 179 -10.81 -34.25 -16.25
N TRP A 180 -11.57 -33.28 -16.79
CA TRP A 180 -11.00 -32.27 -17.68
C TRP A 180 -10.28 -31.20 -16.85
N GLY A 181 -9.10 -30.77 -17.32
CA GLY A 181 -8.32 -29.74 -16.64
C GLY A 181 -8.87 -28.34 -16.91
N ALA A 182 -9.26 -27.62 -15.85
CA ALA A 182 -9.53 -26.19 -15.90
C ALA A 182 -8.27 -25.40 -15.53
N ASN A 183 -7.99 -24.30 -16.22
CA ASN A 183 -6.79 -23.50 -15.94
C ASN A 183 -6.94 -22.75 -14.61
N VAL A 184 -5.89 -22.75 -13.79
CA VAL A 184 -5.77 -21.98 -12.56
C VAL A 184 -4.66 -20.96 -12.74
N ASP A 185 -4.93 -19.70 -12.45
CA ASP A 185 -3.91 -18.65 -12.38
C ASP A 185 -3.31 -18.58 -10.97
N LEU A 186 -2.00 -18.81 -10.90
CA LEU A 186 -1.21 -18.82 -9.67
C LEU A 186 -0.34 -17.55 -9.59
N HIS A 187 -0.77 -16.60 -8.79
CA HIS A 187 -0.07 -15.34 -8.56
C HIS A 187 0.91 -15.49 -7.40
N GLN A 188 2.19 -15.22 -7.66
CA GLN A 188 3.27 -15.23 -6.67
C GLN A 188 3.82 -13.82 -6.54
N ILE A 189 3.59 -13.20 -5.39
CA ILE A 189 3.97 -11.82 -5.12
C ILE A 189 4.97 -11.81 -3.96
N CYS A 190 6.10 -11.15 -4.14
CA CYS A 190 7.08 -10.93 -3.09
C CYS A 190 7.36 -9.43 -2.97
N VAL A 191 7.10 -8.85 -1.79
CA VAL A 191 7.27 -7.41 -1.49
C VAL A 191 8.03 -7.22 -0.19
N PRO A 192 8.61 -6.05 0.12
CA PRO A 192 9.26 -5.84 1.42
C PRO A 192 8.30 -6.01 2.61
N ALA A 193 8.81 -6.44 3.76
CA ALA A 193 7.99 -6.62 4.97
C ALA A 193 7.29 -5.32 5.43
N ASP A 194 7.88 -4.16 5.13
CA ASP A 194 7.39 -2.82 5.40
C ASP A 194 6.70 -2.15 4.19
N TRP A 195 6.30 -2.93 3.17
CA TRP A 195 5.66 -2.45 1.94
C TRP A 195 4.56 -1.40 2.17
N ARG A 196 3.71 -1.61 3.20
CA ARG A 196 2.63 -0.66 3.53
C ARG A 196 3.15 0.75 3.88
N LEU A 197 4.30 0.85 4.54
CA LEU A 197 4.90 2.13 4.90
C LEU A 197 5.57 2.79 3.69
N ARG A 198 6.22 2.00 2.85
CA ARG A 198 6.96 2.48 1.67
C ARG A 198 6.06 2.87 0.51
N VAL A 199 4.96 2.15 0.34
CA VAL A 199 4.12 2.22 -0.88
C VAL A 199 2.69 2.64 -0.54
N GLU A 200 1.92 1.79 0.15
CA GLU A 200 0.47 1.99 0.35
C GLU A 200 0.15 3.32 1.04
N ARG A 201 0.76 3.58 2.21
CA ARG A 201 0.48 4.79 2.99
C ARG A 201 0.95 6.08 2.33
N LYS A 202 1.84 5.98 1.34
CA LYS A 202 2.27 7.10 0.50
C LYS A 202 1.37 7.31 -0.72
N GLY A 203 0.31 6.50 -0.89
CA GLY A 203 -0.55 6.57 -2.06
C GLY A 203 0.10 6.06 -3.34
N LEU A 204 1.19 5.29 -3.24
CA LEU A 204 1.96 4.81 -4.39
C LEU A 204 1.52 3.42 -4.86
N ALA A 205 0.58 2.77 -4.16
CA ALA A 205 0.21 1.38 -4.45
C ALA A 205 -0.22 1.15 -5.91
N LEU A 206 -1.02 2.08 -6.45
CA LEU A 206 -1.49 2.04 -7.83
C LEU A 206 -1.20 3.37 -8.53
N LEU A 207 -0.35 3.33 -9.56
CA LEU A 207 0.03 4.52 -10.32
C LEU A 207 -0.02 4.20 -11.81
N GLY A 208 -0.82 4.94 -12.57
CA GLY A 208 -0.89 4.77 -14.03
C GLY A 208 -1.35 3.38 -14.50
N GLY A 209 -2.16 2.68 -13.71
CA GLY A 209 -2.60 1.30 -14.00
C GLY A 209 -1.54 0.23 -13.70
N LEU A 210 -0.47 0.61 -13.01
CA LEU A 210 0.60 -0.28 -12.55
C LEU A 210 0.53 -0.43 -11.04
N MET A 211 0.96 -1.59 -10.53
CA MET A 211 1.05 -1.84 -9.09
C MET A 211 2.49 -1.70 -8.62
N THR A 212 2.77 -0.81 -7.68
CA THR A 212 4.11 -0.65 -7.11
C THR A 212 4.38 -1.71 -6.04
N LEU A 213 5.48 -2.46 -6.21
CA LEU A 213 5.91 -3.57 -5.35
C LEU A 213 6.97 -3.16 -4.33
N ASP A 214 7.77 -2.13 -4.62
CA ASP A 214 8.68 -1.48 -3.68
C ASP A 214 8.93 -0.04 -4.15
N ALA A 215 9.20 0.86 -3.22
CA ALA A 215 9.54 2.25 -3.50
C ALA A 215 10.46 2.80 -2.40
N LEU A 216 11.64 3.28 -2.81
CA LEU A 216 12.59 3.97 -1.96
C LEU A 216 12.73 5.41 -2.46
N GLN A 217 12.39 6.37 -1.60
CA GLN A 217 12.46 7.78 -1.96
C GLN A 217 13.92 8.22 -2.11
N ILE A 218 14.20 9.01 -3.14
CA ILE A 218 15.50 9.59 -3.43
C ILE A 218 15.38 11.10 -3.62
N GLU A 219 16.52 11.80 -3.64
CA GLU A 219 16.56 13.25 -3.81
C GLU A 219 16.01 13.67 -5.19
N ALA A 220 15.26 14.77 -5.20
CA ALA A 220 14.56 15.25 -6.38
C ALA A 220 14.40 16.78 -6.35
N PRO A 221 14.16 17.43 -7.51
CA PRO A 221 13.81 18.84 -7.58
C PRO A 221 12.57 19.19 -6.75
N ALA A 222 12.49 20.42 -6.27
CA ALA A 222 11.37 20.91 -5.46
C ALA A 222 10.01 20.68 -6.17
N GLY A 223 9.04 20.15 -5.42
CA GLY A 223 7.70 19.85 -5.91
C GLY A 223 7.55 18.53 -6.66
N ILE A 224 8.62 17.73 -6.78
CA ILE A 224 8.59 16.38 -7.34
C ILE A 224 9.09 15.41 -6.28
N GLU A 225 8.33 14.35 -6.05
CA GLU A 225 8.81 13.19 -5.30
C GLU A 225 9.35 12.16 -6.29
N LEU A 226 10.58 11.69 -6.06
CA LEU A 226 11.21 10.66 -6.89
C LEU A 226 11.49 9.42 -6.06
N TYR A 227 11.22 8.26 -6.65
CA TYR A 227 11.39 6.96 -6.01
C TYR A 227 12.16 6.01 -6.93
N ALA A 228 13.18 5.34 -6.42
CA ALA A 228 13.68 4.11 -7.00
C ALA A 228 12.69 2.98 -6.67
N ALA A 229 12.18 2.27 -7.66
CA ALA A 229 11.00 1.44 -7.49
C ALA A 229 11.02 0.16 -8.31
N VAL A 230 10.19 -0.77 -7.87
CA VAL A 230 9.82 -2.00 -8.59
C VAL A 230 8.32 -1.96 -8.78
N TRP A 231 7.81 -2.20 -9.99
CA TRP A 231 6.38 -2.24 -10.27
C TRP A 231 6.01 -3.42 -11.15
N ALA A 232 4.74 -3.80 -11.09
CA ALA A 232 4.16 -4.84 -11.93
C ALA A 232 3.23 -4.23 -12.99
N SER A 233 3.28 -4.78 -14.19
CA SER A 233 2.46 -4.41 -15.34
C SER A 233 1.75 -5.64 -15.93
N GLN A 234 0.54 -5.43 -16.47
CA GLN A 234 -0.23 -6.51 -17.08
C GLN A 234 0.37 -6.87 -18.45
N GLY A 235 0.84 -8.10 -18.59
CA GLY A 235 1.25 -8.70 -19.85
C GLY A 235 0.08 -9.32 -20.61
N ARG A 236 0.38 -10.20 -21.57
CA ARG A 236 -0.65 -10.90 -22.36
C ARG A 236 -1.40 -11.93 -21.49
N GLY A 237 -2.73 -11.93 -21.57
CA GLY A 237 -3.56 -12.90 -20.85
C GLY A 237 -3.50 -12.68 -19.34
N TYR A 238 -3.01 -13.69 -18.60
CA TYR A 238 -2.77 -13.63 -17.15
C TYR A 238 -1.31 -13.31 -16.80
N ALA A 239 -0.42 -13.19 -17.79
CA ALA A 239 0.99 -12.91 -17.53
C ALA A 239 1.17 -11.54 -16.85
N VAL A 240 2.00 -11.47 -15.83
CA VAL A 240 2.42 -10.22 -15.16
C VAL A 240 3.92 -10.03 -15.39
N ASN A 241 4.30 -8.82 -15.81
CA ASN A 241 5.69 -8.42 -15.94
C ASN A 241 6.09 -7.63 -14.70
N THR A 242 7.32 -7.80 -14.23
CA THR A 242 7.91 -6.98 -13.17
C THR A 242 9.03 -6.14 -13.75
N ASP A 243 8.93 -4.83 -13.58
CA ASP A 243 9.88 -3.86 -14.09
C ASP A 243 10.55 -3.11 -12.92
N ARG A 244 11.75 -2.58 -13.16
CA ARG A 244 12.54 -1.81 -12.18
C ARG A 244 12.97 -0.49 -12.80
N GLY A 245 13.01 0.56 -11.99
CA GLY A 245 13.43 1.88 -12.43
C GLY A 245 13.03 2.96 -11.43
N PHE A 246 12.44 4.03 -11.93
CA PHE A 246 12.11 5.22 -11.18
C PHE A 246 10.67 5.66 -11.40
N ILE A 247 10.05 6.16 -10.33
CA ILE A 247 8.72 6.75 -10.33
C ILE A 247 8.85 8.19 -9.88
N ALA A 248 8.45 9.13 -10.73
CA ALA A 248 8.29 10.53 -10.38
C ALA A 248 6.81 10.83 -10.13
N VAL A 249 6.51 11.51 -9.03
CA VAL A 249 5.16 11.90 -8.62
C VAL A 249 5.12 13.40 -8.30
N ALA A 250 4.11 14.09 -8.82
CA ALA A 250 3.79 15.46 -8.44
C ALA A 250 2.28 15.68 -8.58
N ASP A 251 1.67 16.31 -7.58
CA ASP A 251 0.22 16.51 -7.48
C ASP A 251 -0.56 15.19 -7.68
N SER A 252 -1.36 15.09 -8.74
CA SER A 252 -2.12 13.89 -9.12
C SER A 252 -1.48 13.11 -10.27
N ALA A 253 -0.31 13.53 -10.74
CA ALA A 253 0.40 12.93 -11.85
C ALA A 253 1.55 12.04 -11.38
N SER A 254 1.73 10.93 -12.08
CA SER A 254 2.88 10.05 -11.93
C SER A 254 3.42 9.60 -13.28
N PHE A 255 4.71 9.31 -13.33
CA PHE A 255 5.39 8.78 -14.50
C PHE A 255 6.47 7.76 -14.10
N HIS A 256 6.55 6.66 -14.85
CA HIS A 256 7.51 5.57 -14.65
C HIS A 256 8.56 5.61 -15.76
N SER A 257 9.82 5.37 -15.43
CA SER A 257 10.90 5.23 -16.41
C SER A 257 11.99 4.32 -15.85
N ASP A 258 12.82 3.77 -16.72
CA ASP A 258 14.07 3.09 -16.37
C ASP A 258 15.13 3.99 -15.69
N THR A 259 15.06 5.31 -15.95
CA THR A 259 16.00 6.33 -15.47
C THR A 259 15.32 7.43 -14.66
N ALA A 260 16.04 8.06 -13.73
CA ALA A 260 15.54 9.14 -12.89
C ALA A 260 15.14 10.37 -13.74
N GLU A 261 16.01 10.75 -14.69
CA GLU A 261 15.82 11.88 -15.59
C GLU A 261 14.62 11.64 -16.52
N GLY A 262 14.46 10.41 -17.00
CA GLY A 262 13.33 9.99 -17.82
C GLY A 262 12.00 10.10 -17.05
N ALA A 263 12.00 9.69 -15.78
CA ALA A 263 10.82 9.77 -14.92
C ALA A 263 10.40 11.23 -14.69
N ILE A 264 11.35 12.11 -14.31
CA ILE A 264 11.10 13.54 -14.12
C ILE A 264 10.63 14.21 -15.41
N SER A 265 11.34 13.97 -16.52
CA SER A 265 11.02 14.58 -17.81
C SER A 265 9.64 14.15 -18.31
N GLY A 266 9.30 12.87 -18.15
CA GLY A 266 8.01 12.32 -18.49
C GLY A 266 6.87 12.88 -17.64
N LEU A 267 7.10 13.06 -16.33
CA LEU A 267 6.16 13.71 -15.42
C LEU A 267 5.91 15.17 -15.82
N LEU A 268 6.97 15.95 -16.04
CA LEU A 268 6.87 17.35 -16.46
C LEU A 268 6.14 17.49 -17.80
N ARG A 269 6.40 16.59 -18.75
CA ARG A 269 5.67 16.53 -20.02
C ARG A 269 4.19 16.21 -19.78
N LYS A 270 3.89 15.22 -18.93
CA LYS A 270 2.52 14.83 -18.58
C LYS A 270 1.76 15.96 -17.89
N GLY A 271 2.40 16.70 -16.98
CA GLY A 271 1.83 17.88 -16.34
C GLY A 271 1.53 19.01 -17.32
N ARG A 272 2.40 19.23 -18.32
CA ARG A 272 2.14 20.18 -19.43
C ARG A 272 0.98 19.74 -20.32
N SER A 273 0.75 18.44 -20.46
CA SER A 273 -0.38 17.86 -21.21
C SER A 273 -1.67 17.72 -20.40
N ALA A 274 -1.65 18.03 -19.09
CA ALA A 274 -2.74 17.79 -18.15
C ALA A 274 -3.55 19.03 -17.73
N PRO A 275 -4.00 19.89 -18.65
CA PRO A 275 -5.32 20.45 -18.53
C PRO A 275 -6.25 19.71 -19.50
N THR A 276 -7.50 19.45 -19.08
CA THR A 276 -8.70 19.37 -19.94
C THR A 276 -9.20 17.97 -20.37
N ARG A 277 -10.15 17.36 -19.64
CA ARG A 277 -11.10 16.44 -20.32
C ARG A 277 -12.52 16.33 -19.76
N ALA A 278 -12.80 16.69 -18.51
CA ALA A 278 -14.18 16.60 -17.98
C ALA A 278 -14.70 17.90 -17.34
N ALA A 279 -13.86 18.67 -16.64
CA ALA A 279 -14.28 19.96 -16.06
C ALA A 279 -14.35 21.12 -17.09
N THR A 280 -13.92 20.90 -18.33
CA THR A 280 -13.44 21.98 -19.20
C THR A 280 -14.31 22.34 -20.40
N ILE A 281 -15.37 21.62 -20.76
CA ILE A 281 -16.12 22.00 -21.97
C ILE A 281 -16.90 23.31 -21.74
N ALA A 282 -17.47 23.49 -20.55
CA ALA A 282 -18.10 24.76 -20.15
C ALA A 282 -17.06 25.86 -19.90
N ASP A 283 -15.97 25.54 -19.19
CA ASP A 283 -14.90 26.50 -18.86
C ASP A 283 -14.05 26.91 -20.09
N MET A 284 -13.86 26.03 -21.08
CA MET A 284 -13.19 26.38 -22.33
C MET A 284 -14.06 27.29 -23.19
N LYS A 285 -15.38 27.06 -23.27
CA LYS A 285 -16.28 27.98 -23.98
C LYS A 285 -16.26 29.36 -23.33
N SER A 286 -16.29 29.42 -21.99
CA SER A 286 -16.14 30.65 -21.22
C SER A 286 -14.78 31.33 -21.48
N ALA A 287 -13.68 30.56 -21.45
CA ALA A 287 -12.33 31.07 -21.69
C ALA A 287 -12.09 31.53 -23.15
N VAL A 288 -12.68 30.86 -24.14
CA VAL A 288 -12.64 31.26 -25.55
C VAL A 288 -13.39 32.57 -25.75
N ASN A 289 -14.59 32.70 -25.19
CA ASN A 289 -15.36 33.94 -25.27
C ASN A 289 -14.66 35.10 -24.56
N ALA A 290 -14.10 34.87 -23.37
CA ALA A 290 -13.30 35.87 -22.65
C ALA A 290 -12.04 36.27 -23.43
N PHE A 291 -11.39 35.32 -24.10
CA PHE A 291 -10.23 35.60 -24.95
C PHE A 291 -10.64 36.45 -26.16
N ILE A 292 -11.70 36.08 -26.87
CA ILE A 292 -12.20 36.84 -28.04
C ILE A 292 -12.58 38.26 -27.59
N ALA A 293 -13.40 38.41 -26.56
CA ALA A 293 -13.83 39.72 -26.05
C ALA A 293 -12.65 40.63 -25.68
N LYS A 294 -11.55 40.07 -25.14
CA LYS A 294 -10.35 40.82 -24.79
C LYS A 294 -9.55 41.32 -25.99
N TYR A 295 -9.60 40.62 -27.12
CA TYR A 295 -8.75 40.91 -28.28
C TYR A 295 -9.51 41.44 -29.50
N THR A 296 -10.84 41.40 -29.52
CA THR A 296 -11.68 41.96 -30.60
C THR A 296 -11.46 43.46 -30.82
N SER A 297 -11.04 44.21 -29.80
CA SER A 297 -10.80 45.66 -29.91
C SER A 297 -9.47 46.04 -30.57
N TYR A 298 -8.61 45.07 -30.90
CA TYR A 298 -7.34 45.34 -31.57
C TYR A 298 -7.53 45.29 -33.09
N ASP A 299 -7.45 46.46 -33.73
CA ASP A 299 -7.43 46.60 -35.19
C ASP A 299 -6.01 46.34 -35.73
N ILE A 300 -5.62 45.06 -35.76
CA ILE A 300 -4.31 44.62 -36.24
C ILE A 300 -4.44 43.35 -37.08
N ASP A 301 -3.49 43.16 -37.99
CA ASP A 301 -3.38 41.92 -38.76
C ASP A 301 -2.41 40.94 -38.08
N VAL A 302 -2.68 39.64 -38.20
CA VAL A 302 -1.84 38.55 -37.69
C VAL A 302 -1.17 37.86 -38.87
N SER A 303 0.17 37.78 -38.85
CA SER A 303 0.94 37.18 -39.94
C SER A 303 1.38 35.76 -39.59
N LEU A 304 1.72 34.97 -40.62
CA LEU A 304 2.32 33.64 -40.41
C LEU A 304 3.60 33.70 -39.57
N ASP A 305 4.36 34.78 -39.69
CA ASP A 305 5.57 35.00 -38.88
C ASP A 305 5.26 35.22 -37.39
N ASP A 306 4.06 35.67 -37.01
CA ASP A 306 3.64 35.69 -35.60
C ASP A 306 3.45 34.27 -35.09
N ALA A 307 2.83 33.40 -35.88
CA ALA A 307 2.63 32.00 -35.53
C ALA A 307 3.97 31.26 -35.43
N ARG A 308 4.85 31.41 -36.43
CA ARG A 308 6.20 30.80 -36.45
C ARG A 308 7.06 31.24 -35.27
N ARG A 309 7.15 32.56 -35.01
CA ARG A 309 7.90 33.10 -33.86
C ARG A 309 7.35 32.64 -32.51
N SER A 310 6.08 32.26 -32.47
CA SER A 310 5.44 31.73 -31.27
C SER A 310 5.65 30.21 -31.06
N GLY A 311 6.42 29.57 -31.94
CA GLY A 311 6.79 28.15 -31.87
C GLY A 311 5.77 27.21 -32.50
N SER A 312 4.85 27.71 -33.31
CA SER A 312 3.89 26.88 -34.04
C SER A 312 4.58 26.21 -35.24
N CYS A 313 4.31 24.92 -35.48
CA CYS A 313 4.86 24.20 -36.63
C CYS A 313 4.09 24.53 -37.91
N GLU A 314 4.77 24.51 -39.06
CA GLU A 314 4.20 24.90 -40.36
C GLU A 314 2.98 24.05 -40.74
N TYR A 315 3.06 22.74 -40.47
CA TYR A 315 1.96 21.80 -40.71
C TYR A 315 0.73 22.13 -39.86
N GLY A 316 0.93 22.47 -38.58
CA GLY A 316 -0.16 22.82 -37.66
C GLY A 316 -0.88 24.10 -38.10
N ILE A 317 -0.13 25.12 -38.53
CA ILE A 317 -0.69 26.36 -39.06
C ILE A 317 -1.50 26.08 -40.33
N SER A 318 -0.93 25.31 -41.27
CA SER A 318 -1.58 24.96 -42.54
C SER A 318 -2.87 24.17 -42.35
N SER A 319 -2.82 23.17 -41.48
CA SER A 319 -3.96 22.31 -41.15
C SER A 319 -5.08 23.11 -40.49
N TRP A 320 -4.75 24.00 -39.56
CA TRP A 320 -5.75 24.83 -38.89
C TRP A 320 -6.40 25.83 -39.84
N CYS A 321 -5.60 26.60 -40.62
CA CYS A 321 -6.12 27.57 -41.59
C CYS A 321 -7.07 26.90 -42.60
N ALA A 322 -6.70 25.74 -43.14
CA ALA A 322 -7.57 24.96 -44.03
C ALA A 322 -8.89 24.53 -43.36
N SER A 323 -8.85 24.19 -42.07
CA SER A 323 -10.02 23.72 -41.32
C SER A 323 -11.03 24.83 -41.01
N VAL A 324 -10.58 26.09 -40.90
CA VAL A 324 -11.44 27.25 -40.62
C VAL A 324 -11.71 28.13 -41.85
N GLY A 325 -11.22 27.72 -43.02
CA GLY A 325 -11.45 28.44 -44.29
C GLY A 325 -10.58 29.70 -44.49
N ILE A 326 -9.48 29.82 -43.74
CA ILE A 326 -8.52 30.93 -43.92
C ILE A 326 -7.51 30.53 -45.01
N ASP A 327 -7.38 31.35 -46.05
CA ASP A 327 -6.36 31.15 -47.08
C ASP A 327 -4.96 31.47 -46.55
N ILE A 328 -4.15 30.43 -46.36
CA ILE A 328 -2.76 30.53 -45.89
C ILE A 328 -1.84 31.31 -46.84
N ARG A 329 -2.23 31.49 -48.11
CA ARG A 329 -1.44 32.28 -49.07
C ARG A 329 -1.52 33.78 -48.78
N ARG A 330 -2.49 34.21 -47.97
CA ARG A 330 -2.56 35.59 -47.49
C ARG A 330 -1.37 35.85 -46.56
N ALA A 331 -0.60 36.90 -46.85
CA ALA A 331 0.55 37.25 -46.01
C ALA A 331 0.14 37.57 -44.56
N GLN A 332 -1.06 38.14 -44.38
CA GLN A 332 -1.64 38.50 -43.08
C GLN A 332 -3.16 38.31 -43.09
N VAL A 333 -3.72 38.05 -41.92
CA VAL A 333 -5.16 37.81 -41.69
C VAL A 333 -5.67 38.80 -40.64
N PRO A 334 -6.80 39.50 -40.88
CA PRO A 334 -7.38 40.41 -39.91
C PRO A 334 -7.68 39.71 -38.57
N MET A 335 -7.42 40.39 -37.43
CA MET A 335 -7.69 39.84 -36.09
C MET A 335 -9.13 39.34 -35.95
N VAL A 336 -10.11 40.07 -36.51
CA VAL A 336 -11.52 39.67 -36.49
C VAL A 336 -11.75 38.32 -37.15
N GLU A 337 -11.20 38.11 -38.35
CA GLU A 337 -11.35 36.88 -39.12
C GLU A 337 -10.67 35.70 -38.39
N LEU A 338 -9.48 35.95 -37.84
CA LEU A 338 -8.73 34.96 -37.06
C LEU A 338 -9.48 34.56 -35.77
N LEU A 339 -10.09 35.51 -35.06
CA LEU A 339 -10.84 35.25 -33.84
C LEU A 339 -12.16 34.50 -34.11
N GLU A 340 -12.81 34.73 -35.26
CA GLU A 340 -13.95 33.91 -35.69
C GLU A 340 -13.52 32.47 -36.00
N GLY A 341 -12.40 32.28 -36.72
CA GLY A 341 -11.81 30.95 -36.90
C GLY A 341 -11.47 30.28 -35.57
N PHE A 342 -10.89 31.04 -34.62
CA PHE A 342 -10.56 30.55 -33.27
C PHE A 342 -11.80 30.16 -32.46
N ARG A 343 -12.92 30.86 -32.64
CA ARG A 343 -14.21 30.50 -32.03
C ARG A 343 -14.69 29.13 -32.51
N CYS A 344 -14.54 28.85 -33.80
CA CYS A 344 -14.93 27.58 -34.41
C CYS A 344 -14.00 26.42 -34.03
N MET A 345 -12.69 26.66 -33.99
CA MET A 345 -11.68 25.64 -33.67
C MET A 345 -10.57 26.20 -32.76
N PRO A 346 -10.77 26.22 -31.43
CA PRO A 346 -9.79 26.78 -30.51
C PRO A 346 -8.49 25.96 -30.47
N GLN A 347 -7.36 26.58 -30.83
CA GLN A 347 -6.03 25.97 -30.75
C GLN A 347 -5.01 26.85 -30.02
N THR A 348 -4.09 26.24 -29.28
CA THR A 348 -3.13 26.96 -28.43
C THR A 348 -2.15 27.80 -29.28
N GLU A 349 -1.83 27.28 -30.45
CA GLU A 349 -0.99 27.86 -31.49
C GLU A 349 -1.55 29.20 -31.97
N VAL A 350 -2.86 29.27 -32.21
CA VAL A 350 -3.58 30.49 -32.62
C VAL A 350 -3.57 31.52 -31.49
N ARG A 351 -3.83 31.08 -30.26
CA ARG A 351 -3.77 31.94 -29.06
C ARG A 351 -2.41 32.60 -28.93
N ARG A 352 -1.33 31.86 -29.18
CA ARG A 352 0.04 32.37 -29.14
C ARG A 352 0.34 33.34 -30.27
N ALA A 353 -0.15 33.07 -31.50
CA ALA A 353 -0.02 33.97 -32.64
C ALA A 353 -0.69 35.33 -32.36
N VAL A 354 -1.93 35.34 -31.85
CA VAL A 354 -2.65 36.55 -31.44
C VAL A 354 -1.87 37.36 -30.39
N LEU A 355 -1.36 36.69 -29.36
CA LEU A 355 -0.54 37.34 -28.33
C LEU A 355 0.77 37.91 -28.92
N GLY A 356 1.38 37.22 -29.87
CA GLY A 356 2.55 37.68 -30.62
C GLY A 356 2.26 38.96 -31.40
N ALA A 357 1.19 38.96 -32.19
CA ALA A 357 0.76 40.11 -32.98
C ALA A 357 0.45 41.34 -32.09
N VAL A 358 -0.27 41.14 -30.97
CA VAL A 358 -0.58 42.22 -30.02
C VAL A 358 0.69 42.75 -29.35
N LYS A 359 1.65 41.89 -28.98
CA LYS A 359 2.95 42.34 -28.44
C LYS A 359 3.73 43.14 -29.46
N ARG A 360 3.74 42.72 -30.74
CA ARG A 360 4.36 43.45 -31.84
C ARG A 360 3.73 44.83 -32.00
N ALA A 361 2.40 44.91 -32.08
CA ALA A 361 1.68 46.18 -32.23
C ALA A 361 1.97 47.14 -31.06
N LYS A 362 1.98 46.63 -29.82
CA LYS A 362 2.36 47.43 -28.64
C LYS A 362 3.80 47.92 -28.69
N ARG A 363 4.72 47.15 -29.27
CA ARG A 363 6.13 47.57 -29.44
C ARG A 363 6.24 48.67 -30.49
N LEU A 364 5.53 48.54 -31.61
CA LEU A 364 5.50 49.55 -32.67
C LEU A 364 4.92 50.88 -32.16
N ASN A 365 3.83 50.84 -31.39
CA ASN A 365 3.22 52.04 -30.81
C ASN A 365 4.03 52.67 -29.67
N ARG A 366 5.03 51.97 -29.12
CA ARG A 366 5.92 52.47 -28.04
C ARG A 366 7.21 53.09 -28.56
N LEU A 367 7.57 52.86 -29.82
CA LEU A 367 8.71 53.54 -30.40
C LEU A 367 8.32 55.00 -30.62
N PRO A 368 9.00 55.97 -29.99
CA PRO A 368 8.73 57.37 -30.26
C PRO A 368 8.96 57.61 -31.75
N THR A 369 8.09 58.40 -32.37
CA THR A 369 8.17 58.88 -33.75
C THR A 369 9.37 59.83 -33.90
N THR A 370 10.58 59.35 -33.62
CA THR A 370 11.83 60.06 -33.85
C THR A 370 12.35 59.59 -35.19
N LEU A 371 11.93 60.28 -36.25
CA LEU A 371 12.68 60.53 -37.50
C LEU A 371 11.72 61.14 -38.52
N ASP A 372 11.47 62.45 -38.41
CA ASP A 372 11.14 63.26 -39.60
C ASP A 372 11.46 64.74 -39.39
N ARG A 373 12.69 65.04 -38.97
CA ARG A 373 13.11 66.44 -38.76
C ARG A 373 14.57 66.67 -39.08
N ASN A 374 15.04 66.21 -40.24
CA ASN A 374 16.30 66.68 -40.83
C ASN A 374 16.42 66.33 -42.32
N GLN A 375 15.55 66.86 -43.19
CA GLN A 375 15.90 67.15 -44.60
C GLN A 375 15.04 68.32 -45.14
N THR A 376 15.35 69.55 -44.72
CA THR A 376 15.11 70.76 -45.54
C THR A 376 15.83 71.96 -44.93
N LYS A 377 17.12 72.11 -45.28
CA LYS A 377 17.85 73.38 -45.41
C LYS A 377 18.83 73.15 -46.56
N VAL A 378 18.46 73.63 -47.76
CA VAL A 378 18.96 74.86 -48.43
C VAL A 378 20.44 74.75 -48.73
#